data_AF-A0A3D9INH5-F1
#
_entry.id   AF-A0A3D9INH5-F1
#
_cell.length_a   1.000
_cell.length_b   1.000
_cell.length_c   1.000
_cell.angle_alpha   90.00
_cell.angle_beta   90.00
_cell.angle_gamma   90.00
#
_symmetry.space_group_name_H-M   'P 1'
#
loop_
_entity.id
_entity.type
_entity.pdbx_description
1 polymer ?
#
loop_
_entity_poly.entity_id
_entity_poly.type
_entity_poly.pdbx_seq_one_letter_code
_entity_poly.pdbx_strand_id
1 'polypeptide(L)'
;MDDAISVTMKPLTKWIGFAACAWGLLFAAGHVLLFFGGGSFIVRPQFANNYGIYLLASTISVLLFISIAMLPLALVWPFRWISQRRLQILTLLLAYLALSSFAIYEWVIAAEQRAALLTALVCAISIVAAFVRPKSQSVARWLVFIATWVFGAGMALYGGAYLILAFFQPTFDKFLGYLFLGGMTFFVEGLLFLATGWLVSRKRVFARHFSQQV
;
A
#
# COMPACT_ATOMS: atom_id res chain seq x y z
N MET A 1 17.95 -2.63 27.16
CA MET A 1 18.80 -3.82 26.98
C MET A 1 18.06 -4.81 26.07
N ASP A 2 17.78 -4.39 24.82
CA ASP A 2 17.05 -5.17 23.81
C ASP A 2 17.94 -5.40 22.57
N ASP A 3 19.22 -5.73 22.78
CA ASP A 3 20.12 -6.18 21.71
C ASP A 3 19.92 -7.68 21.43
N ALA A 4 18.66 -8.08 21.28
CA ALA A 4 18.29 -9.41 20.87
C ALA A 4 18.60 -9.57 19.38
N ILE A 5 19.68 -10.30 19.11
CA ILE A 5 19.96 -11.04 17.87
C ILE A 5 19.34 -10.37 16.65
N SER A 6 20.08 -9.43 16.08
CA SER A 6 19.85 -8.94 14.72
C SER A 6 19.95 -10.17 13.80
N VAL A 7 18.83 -10.87 13.60
CA VAL A 7 18.69 -11.91 12.59
C VAL A 7 18.84 -11.17 11.27
N THR A 8 20.07 -11.17 10.75
CA THR A 8 20.43 -10.43 9.54
C THR A 8 19.52 -10.92 8.43
N MET A 9 18.62 -10.04 7.99
CA MET A 9 17.70 -10.38 6.93
C MET A 9 18.49 -10.75 5.67
N LYS A 10 18.17 -11.92 5.08
CA LYS A 10 18.72 -12.33 3.78
C LYS A 10 18.66 -11.17 2.78
N PRO A 11 19.72 -10.90 2.01
CA PRO A 11 19.80 -9.76 1.08
C PRO A 11 18.57 -9.68 0.16
N LEU A 12 18.14 -10.83 -0.39
CA LEU A 12 16.98 -10.92 -1.27
C LEU A 12 15.69 -10.35 -0.66
N THR A 13 15.42 -10.61 0.62
CA THR A 13 14.21 -10.07 1.28
C THR A 13 14.24 -8.55 1.36
N LYS A 14 15.43 -7.97 1.62
CA LYS A 14 15.58 -6.51 1.69
C LYS A 14 15.36 -5.88 0.32
N TRP A 15 16.00 -6.45 -0.71
CA TRP A 15 15.88 -5.96 -2.09
C TRP A 15 14.45 -6.02 -2.62
N ILE A 16 13.69 -7.07 -2.33
CA ILE A 16 12.29 -7.17 -2.76
C ILE A 16 11.43 -6.11 -2.07
N GLY A 17 11.60 -5.88 -0.76
CA GLY A 17 10.86 -4.82 -0.07
C GLY A 17 11.24 -3.41 -0.52
N PHE A 18 12.52 -3.18 -0.86
CA PHE A 18 12.96 -1.93 -1.49
C PHE A 18 12.39 -1.76 -2.90
N ALA A 19 12.35 -2.82 -3.71
CA ALA A 19 11.76 -2.80 -5.04
C ALA A 19 10.25 -2.50 -4.97
N ALA A 20 9.52 -3.12 -4.02
CA ALA A 20 8.10 -2.84 -3.79
C ALA A 20 7.87 -1.35 -3.46
N CYS A 21 8.68 -0.81 -2.54
CA CYS A 21 8.63 0.60 -2.17
C CYS A 21 8.98 1.52 -3.34
N ALA A 22 10.06 1.25 -4.07
CA ALA A 22 10.49 2.07 -5.20
C ALA A 22 9.43 2.08 -6.32
N TRP A 23 8.81 0.92 -6.57
CA TRP A 23 7.72 0.81 -7.54
C TRP A 23 6.48 1.62 -7.12
N GLY A 24 6.05 1.50 -5.86
CA GLY A 24 4.92 2.29 -5.36
C GLY A 24 5.21 3.80 -5.35
N LEU A 25 6.45 4.21 -5.08
CA LEU A 25 6.86 5.63 -5.19
C LEU A 25 6.90 6.11 -6.64
N LEU A 26 7.35 5.28 -7.59
CA LEU A 26 7.28 5.60 -9.02
C LEU A 26 5.82 5.79 -9.46
N PHE A 27 4.92 4.94 -8.97
CA PHE A 27 3.50 5.06 -9.25
C PHE A 27 2.89 6.35 -8.67
N ALA A 28 3.22 6.68 -7.43
CA ALA A 28 2.82 7.94 -6.80
C ALA A 28 3.38 9.16 -7.56
N ALA A 29 4.64 9.11 -8.02
CA ALA A 29 5.23 10.15 -8.85
C ALA A 29 4.52 10.29 -10.20
N GLY A 30 4.12 9.17 -10.82
CA GLY A 30 3.27 9.16 -12.01
C GLY A 30 1.94 9.86 -11.77
N HIS A 31 1.31 9.64 -10.61
CA HIS A 31 0.08 10.34 -10.21
C HIS A 31 0.30 11.84 -10.00
N VAL A 32 1.43 12.24 -9.42
CA VAL A 32 1.80 13.66 -9.29
C VAL A 32 1.92 14.30 -10.68
N LEU A 33 2.69 13.68 -11.58
CA LEU A 33 2.87 14.20 -12.93
C LEU A 33 1.54 14.27 -13.69
N LEU A 34 0.67 13.27 -13.50
CA LEU A 34 -0.61 13.24 -14.15
C LEU A 34 -1.54 14.32 -13.58
N PHE A 35 -1.69 14.43 -12.26
CA PHE A 35 -2.63 15.37 -11.66
C PHE A 35 -2.19 16.83 -11.72
N PHE A 36 -0.88 17.10 -11.63
CA PHE A 36 -0.33 18.46 -11.54
C PHE A 36 0.42 18.90 -12.81
N GLY A 37 0.80 17.97 -13.69
CA GLY A 37 1.49 18.26 -14.96
C GLY A 37 0.57 18.45 -16.17
N GLY A 38 -0.75 18.54 -15.95
CA GLY A 38 -1.74 18.77 -17.01
C GLY A 38 -2.32 17.51 -17.67
N GLY A 39 -2.02 16.33 -17.13
CA GLY A 39 -2.72 15.09 -17.49
C GLY A 39 -4.12 15.04 -16.87
N SER A 40 -5.02 14.25 -17.47
CA SER A 40 -6.37 14.05 -16.93
C SER A 40 -6.74 12.58 -16.94
N PHE A 41 -7.04 12.04 -15.75
CA PHE A 41 -8.09 11.03 -15.67
C PHE A 41 -9.41 11.79 -15.74
N ILE A 42 -10.28 11.39 -16.65
CA ILE A 42 -11.66 11.85 -16.84
C ILE A 42 -12.15 12.68 -15.64
N VAL A 43 -12.04 14.00 -15.78
CA VAL A 43 -12.45 14.95 -14.74
C VAL A 43 -13.97 14.83 -14.64
N ARG A 44 -14.48 14.14 -13.62
CA ARG A 44 -15.94 14.14 -13.35
C ARG A 44 -16.41 15.62 -13.34
N PRO A 45 -17.64 15.93 -13.79
CA PRO A 45 -18.13 17.32 -13.91
C PRO A 45 -17.94 18.15 -12.62
N GLN A 46 -18.01 17.49 -11.47
CA GLN A 46 -17.76 18.09 -10.14
C GLN A 46 -16.39 18.74 -9.97
N PHE A 47 -15.35 18.25 -10.66
CA PHE A 47 -13.99 18.79 -10.58
C PHE A 47 -13.74 19.90 -11.61
N ALA A 48 -14.51 19.94 -12.71
CA ALA A 48 -14.42 21.01 -13.69
C ALA A 48 -14.89 22.35 -13.10
N ASN A 49 -15.80 22.31 -12.12
CA ASN A 49 -16.38 23.50 -11.50
C ASN A 49 -15.64 23.95 -10.21
N ASN A 50 -14.70 23.16 -9.68
CA ASN A 50 -13.96 23.51 -8.46
C ASN A 50 -12.54 22.92 -8.44
N TYR A 51 -11.59 23.69 -8.93
CA TYR A 51 -10.17 23.31 -9.01
C TYR A 51 -9.53 23.05 -7.63
N GLY A 52 -9.95 23.77 -6.59
CA GLY A 52 -9.41 23.55 -5.23
C GLY A 52 -9.75 22.17 -4.69
N ILE A 53 -10.97 21.69 -4.94
CA ILE A 53 -11.41 20.34 -4.58
C ILE A 53 -10.62 19.29 -5.35
N TYR A 54 -10.38 19.51 -6.65
CA TYR A 54 -9.55 18.62 -7.48
C TYR A 54 -8.12 18.48 -6.94
N LEU A 55 -7.47 19.60 -6.60
CA LEU A 55 -6.12 19.58 -6.02
C LEU A 55 -6.08 18.85 -4.68
N LEU A 56 -7.07 19.08 -3.81
CA LEU A 56 -7.15 18.42 -2.52
C LEU A 56 -7.31 16.90 -2.68
N ALA A 57 -8.24 16.46 -3.54
CA ALA A 57 -8.49 15.05 -3.82
C ALA A 57 -7.24 14.36 -4.39
N SER A 58 -6.60 15.01 -5.36
CA SER A 58 -5.37 14.52 -5.99
C SER A 58 -4.22 14.39 -4.98
N THR A 59 -4.09 15.37 -4.08
CA THR A 59 -3.09 15.35 -3.01
C THR A 59 -3.34 14.21 -2.04
N ILE A 60 -4.59 14.03 -1.59
CA ILE A 60 -4.96 12.93 -0.68
C ILE A 60 -4.66 11.57 -1.34
N SER A 61 -4.98 11.42 -2.63
CA SER A 61 -4.70 10.19 -3.40
C SER A 61 -3.20 9.90 -3.48
N VAL A 62 -2.37 10.88 -3.81
CA VAL A 62 -0.90 10.73 -3.84
C VAL A 62 -0.36 10.34 -2.46
N LEU A 63 -0.82 11.01 -1.40
CA LEU A 63 -0.39 10.70 -0.03
C LEU A 63 -0.79 9.28 0.40
N LEU A 64 -1.96 8.81 -0.04
CA LEU A 64 -2.40 7.43 0.17
C LEU A 64 -1.45 6.43 -0.51
N PHE A 65 -1.09 6.65 -1.77
CA PHE A 65 -0.15 5.76 -2.48
C PHE A 65 1.25 5.75 -1.86
N ILE A 66 1.77 6.91 -1.46
CA ILE A 66 3.04 6.99 -0.73
C ILE A 66 2.97 6.18 0.58
N SER A 67 1.86 6.32 1.32
CA SER A 67 1.67 5.61 2.59
C SER A 67 1.62 4.08 2.39
N ILE A 68 0.98 3.61 1.32
CA ILE A 68 0.92 2.19 0.96
C ILE A 68 2.30 1.68 0.56
N ALA A 69 3.06 2.42 -0.26
CA ALA A 69 4.43 2.07 -0.68
C ALA A 69 5.39 1.90 0.51
N MET A 70 5.14 2.58 1.63
CA MET A 70 5.94 2.47 2.85
C MET A 70 5.72 1.17 3.63
N LEU A 71 4.63 0.43 3.39
CA LEU A 71 4.32 -0.81 4.10
C LEU A 71 5.42 -1.89 3.93
N PRO A 72 5.80 -2.31 2.72
CA PRO A 72 6.88 -3.29 2.54
C PRO A 72 8.22 -2.78 3.10
N LEU A 73 8.51 -1.48 2.96
CA LEU A 73 9.72 -0.87 3.50
C LEU A 73 9.80 -0.99 5.02
N ALA A 74 8.70 -0.68 5.72
CA ALA A 74 8.59 -0.80 7.18
C ALA A 74 8.79 -2.24 7.70
N LEU A 75 8.59 -3.26 6.86
CA LEU A 75 8.87 -4.66 7.19
C LEU A 75 10.34 -5.05 7.01
N VAL A 76 11.07 -4.41 6.09
CA VAL A 76 12.43 -4.83 5.71
C VAL A 76 13.53 -3.84 6.10
N TRP A 77 13.18 -2.72 6.72
CA TRP A 77 14.08 -1.63 7.07
C TRP A 77 15.34 -2.09 7.85
N PRO A 78 16.56 -1.91 7.31
CA PRO A 78 17.78 -2.40 7.94
C PRO A 78 18.60 -1.31 8.65
N PHE A 79 18.26 -0.03 8.46
CA PHE A 79 19.13 1.07 8.86
C PHE A 79 18.92 1.45 10.33
N ARG A 80 20.02 1.77 11.04
CA ARG A 80 20.00 2.02 12.49
C ARG A 80 19.54 3.43 12.89
N TRP A 81 19.64 4.41 11.99
CA TRP A 81 19.23 5.81 12.23
C TRP A 81 17.75 5.99 12.60
N ILE A 82 16.87 5.13 12.09
CA ILE A 82 15.45 5.08 12.46
C ILE A 82 15.13 3.65 12.84
N SER A 83 14.64 3.42 14.06
CA SER A 83 14.27 2.07 14.47
C SER A 83 13.10 1.54 13.64
N GLN A 84 13.14 0.26 13.28
CA GLN A 84 12.10 -0.37 12.47
C GLN A 84 10.70 -0.19 13.08
N ARG A 85 10.60 -0.23 14.42
CA ARG A 85 9.35 0.01 15.15
C ARG A 85 8.82 1.42 14.93
N ARG A 86 9.68 2.45 14.98
CA ARG A 86 9.28 3.85 14.73
C ARG A 86 8.78 4.01 13.29
N LEU A 87 9.47 3.41 12.33
CA LEU A 87 9.04 3.44 10.93
C LEU A 87 7.67 2.77 10.74
N GLN A 88 7.43 1.60 11.36
CA GLN A 88 6.12 0.93 11.32
C GLN A 88 5.00 1.78 11.90
N ILE A 89 5.24 2.44 13.04
CA ILE A 89 4.26 3.35 13.65
C ILE A 89 3.98 4.52 12.72
N LEU A 90 5.03 5.16 12.19
CA LEU A 90 4.90 6.28 11.27
C LEU A 90 4.10 5.89 10.03
N THR A 91 4.41 4.76 9.40
CA THR A 91 3.68 4.23 8.24
C THR A 91 2.20 4.02 8.57
N LEU A 92 1.88 3.46 9.73
CA LEU A 92 0.47 3.26 10.12
C LEU A 92 -0.24 4.60 10.37
N LEU A 93 0.40 5.55 11.04
CA LEU A 93 -0.17 6.88 11.27
C LEU A 93 -0.48 7.58 9.95
N LEU A 94 0.46 7.55 9.00
CA LEU A 94 0.27 8.12 7.67
C LEU A 94 -0.86 7.40 6.90
N ALA A 95 -0.92 6.07 6.97
CA ALA A 95 -1.97 5.29 6.32
C ALA A 95 -3.35 5.60 6.91
N TYR A 96 -3.49 5.68 8.24
CA TYR A 96 -4.76 6.06 8.87
C TYR A 96 -5.16 7.49 8.56
N LEU A 97 -4.21 8.43 8.56
CA LEU A 97 -4.46 9.81 8.20
C LEU A 97 -4.98 9.89 6.76
N ALA A 98 -4.27 9.26 5.81
CA ALA A 98 -4.67 9.24 4.40
C ALA A 98 -6.05 8.58 4.20
N LEU A 99 -6.31 7.43 4.84
CA LEU A 99 -7.62 6.76 4.76
C LEU A 99 -8.74 7.60 5.37
N SER A 100 -8.50 8.25 6.51
CA SER A 100 -9.50 9.10 7.17
C SER A 100 -9.80 10.33 6.33
N SER A 101 -8.77 10.98 5.79
CA SER A 101 -8.92 12.10 4.85
C SER A 101 -9.66 11.67 3.59
N PHE A 102 -9.38 10.49 3.06
CA PHE A 102 -10.08 9.93 1.90
C PHE A 102 -11.56 9.65 2.22
N ALA A 103 -11.86 9.04 3.37
CA ALA A 103 -13.25 8.80 3.79
C ALA A 103 -14.05 10.10 3.96
N ILE A 104 -13.45 11.12 4.57
CA ILE A 104 -14.07 12.44 4.73
C ILE A 104 -14.30 13.08 3.36
N TYR A 105 -13.31 13.01 2.47
CA TYR A 105 -13.44 13.49 1.09
C TYR A 105 -14.60 12.80 0.36
N GLU A 106 -14.65 11.46 0.36
CA GLU A 106 -15.70 10.68 -0.30
C GLU A 106 -17.09 11.01 0.27
N TRP A 107 -17.19 11.20 1.59
CA TRP A 107 -18.47 11.50 2.25
C TRP A 107 -18.95 12.92 2.00
N VAL A 108 -18.08 13.92 2.25
CA VAL A 108 -18.47 15.33 2.29
C VAL A 108 -18.46 15.96 0.91
N ILE A 109 -17.48 15.58 0.08
CA ILE A 109 -17.21 16.26 -1.19
C ILE A 109 -17.73 15.45 -2.37
N ALA A 110 -17.37 14.16 -2.45
CA ALA A 110 -17.84 13.32 -3.55
C ALA A 110 -19.30 12.85 -3.38
N ALA A 111 -19.85 12.96 -2.16
CA ALA A 111 -21.16 12.42 -1.77
C ALA A 111 -21.31 10.91 -2.05
N GLU A 112 -20.19 10.18 -2.13
CA GLU A 112 -20.12 8.74 -2.41
C GLU A 112 -20.12 7.96 -1.09
N GLN A 113 -21.30 7.91 -0.45
CA GLN A 113 -21.47 7.27 0.88
C GLN A 113 -20.93 5.83 0.94
N ARG A 114 -21.04 5.08 -0.16
CA ARG A 114 -20.55 3.70 -0.25
C ARG A 114 -19.02 3.61 -0.12
N ALA A 115 -18.29 4.51 -0.77
CA ALA A 115 -16.83 4.54 -0.72
C ALA A 115 -16.32 4.96 0.67
N ALA A 116 -16.98 5.95 1.27
CA ALA A 116 -16.70 6.37 2.64
C ALA A 116 -16.98 5.26 3.66
N LEU A 117 -18.12 4.57 3.56
CA LEU A 117 -18.45 3.42 4.41
C LEU A 117 -17.44 2.28 4.26
N LEU A 118 -17.03 1.96 3.03
CA LEU A 118 -16.01 0.95 2.78
C LEU A 118 -14.68 1.33 3.46
N THR A 119 -14.28 2.59 3.36
CA THR A 119 -13.05 3.10 3.98
C THR A 119 -13.12 3.04 5.51
N ALA A 120 -14.25 3.41 6.10
CA ALA A 120 -14.50 3.28 7.54
C ALA A 120 -14.48 1.82 7.99
N LEU A 121 -15.04 0.91 7.19
CA LEU A 121 -15.03 -0.53 7.46
C LEU A 121 -13.59 -1.09 7.45
N VAL A 122 -12.74 -0.64 6.52
CA VAL A 122 -11.31 -1.02 6.51
C VAL A 122 -10.62 -0.63 7.82
N CYS A 123 -10.88 0.58 8.33
CA CYS A 123 -10.39 1.03 9.64
C CYS A 123 -10.97 0.22 10.81
N ALA A 124 -12.22 -0.25 10.73
CA ALA A 124 -12.79 -1.12 11.76
C ALA A 124 -12.17 -2.53 11.74
N ILE A 125 -11.95 -3.10 10.55
CA ILE A 125 -11.33 -4.41 10.37
C ILE A 125 -9.89 -4.41 10.91
N SER A 126 -9.15 -3.30 10.76
CA SER A 126 -7.79 -3.22 11.29
C SER A 126 -7.75 -3.28 12.83
N ILE A 127 -8.79 -2.82 13.53
CA ILE A 127 -8.92 -2.98 14.99
C ILE A 127 -9.03 -4.46 15.32
N VAL A 128 -9.92 -5.19 14.64
CA VAL A 128 -10.07 -6.65 14.82
C VAL A 128 -8.74 -7.35 14.53
N ALA A 129 -8.07 -7.01 13.43
CA ALA A 129 -6.76 -7.55 13.09
C ALA A 129 -5.72 -7.30 14.20
N ALA A 130 -5.75 -6.13 14.87
CA ALA A 130 -4.85 -5.83 15.99
C ALA A 130 -5.06 -6.76 17.19
N PHE A 131 -6.31 -7.18 17.45
CA PHE A 131 -6.66 -8.10 18.54
C PHE A 131 -6.28 -9.56 18.25
N VAL A 132 -6.40 -10.01 16.99
CA VAL A 132 -6.06 -11.39 16.59
C VAL A 132 -4.55 -11.61 16.43
N ARG A 133 -3.72 -10.61 16.77
CA ARG A 133 -2.26 -10.70 16.62
C ARG A 133 -1.65 -11.80 17.52
N PRO A 134 -0.57 -12.46 17.07
CA PRO A 134 0.24 -13.29 17.95
C PRO A 134 0.84 -12.47 19.10
N LYS A 135 0.79 -12.98 20.34
CA LYS A 135 1.33 -12.30 21.54
C LYS A 135 2.81 -11.90 21.41
N SER A 136 3.58 -12.66 20.61
CA SER A 136 5.00 -12.41 20.35
C SER A 136 5.28 -11.24 19.40
N GLN A 137 4.26 -10.53 18.92
CA GLN A 137 4.40 -9.45 17.94
C GLN A 137 3.82 -8.14 18.47
N SER A 138 4.52 -7.05 18.17
CA SER A 138 3.97 -5.72 18.37
C SER A 138 2.78 -5.50 17.44
N VAL A 139 1.79 -4.72 17.91
CA VAL A 139 0.62 -4.32 17.11
C VAL A 139 1.05 -3.71 15.78
N ALA A 140 2.00 -2.76 15.82
CA ALA A 140 2.45 -2.06 14.64
C ALA A 140 3.01 -3.01 13.57
N ARG A 141 3.91 -3.93 13.96
CA ARG A 141 4.49 -4.90 13.02
C ARG A 141 3.43 -5.84 12.45
N TRP A 142 2.48 -6.28 13.27
CA TRP A 142 1.41 -7.16 12.83
C TRP A 142 0.48 -6.48 11.83
N LEU A 143 0.05 -5.25 12.12
CA LEU A 143 -0.82 -4.49 11.23
C LEU A 143 -0.13 -4.15 9.91
N VAL A 144 1.14 -3.71 9.94
CA VAL A 144 1.89 -3.47 8.69
C VAL A 144 1.99 -4.78 7.88
N PHE A 145 2.26 -5.91 8.53
CA PHE A 145 2.32 -7.21 7.84
C PHE A 145 0.99 -7.60 7.18
N ILE A 146 -0.12 -7.47 7.89
CA ILE A 146 -1.45 -7.77 7.35
C ILE A 146 -1.79 -6.80 6.22
N ALA A 147 -1.53 -5.50 6.39
CA ALA A 147 -1.74 -4.49 5.36
C ALA A 147 -0.91 -4.81 4.10
N THR A 148 0.38 -5.17 4.22
CA THR A 148 1.20 -5.57 3.07
C THR A 148 0.57 -6.74 2.30
N TRP A 149 0.03 -7.74 3.00
CA TRP A 149 -0.66 -8.87 2.36
C TRP A 149 -1.96 -8.46 1.68
N VAL A 150 -2.83 -7.75 2.40
CA VAL A 150 -4.16 -7.36 1.91
C VAL A 150 -4.04 -6.41 0.72
N PHE A 151 -3.21 -5.37 0.81
CA PHE A 151 -2.94 -4.48 -0.31
C PHE A 151 -2.24 -5.21 -1.45
N GLY A 152 -1.27 -6.10 -1.16
CA GLY A 152 -0.61 -6.89 -2.19
C GLY A 152 -1.57 -7.76 -3.00
N ALA A 153 -2.47 -8.48 -2.31
CA ALA A 153 -3.49 -9.31 -2.94
C ALA A 153 -4.50 -8.45 -3.71
N GLY A 154 -4.99 -7.37 -3.09
CA GLY A 154 -5.93 -6.44 -3.72
C GLY A 154 -5.37 -5.83 -5.00
N MET A 155 -4.15 -5.31 -4.97
CA MET A 155 -3.48 -4.73 -6.13
C MET A 155 -3.17 -5.77 -7.22
N ALA A 156 -2.77 -6.98 -6.84
CA ALA A 156 -2.55 -8.06 -7.81
C ALA A 156 -3.87 -8.48 -8.49
N LEU A 157 -4.96 -8.64 -7.75
CA LEU A 157 -6.25 -8.99 -8.34
C LEU A 157 -6.80 -7.84 -9.21
N TYR A 158 -6.70 -6.61 -8.71
CA TYR A 158 -7.14 -5.42 -9.43
C TYR A 158 -6.34 -5.21 -10.72
N GLY A 159 -5.01 -5.21 -10.65
CA GLY A 159 -4.14 -5.10 -11.82
C GLY A 159 -4.34 -6.27 -12.79
N GLY A 160 -4.49 -7.50 -12.29
CA GLY A 160 -4.81 -8.67 -13.11
C GLY A 160 -6.11 -8.50 -13.90
N ALA A 161 -7.15 -7.97 -13.27
CA ALA A 161 -8.40 -7.65 -13.96
C ALA A 161 -8.20 -6.60 -15.07
N TYR A 162 -7.43 -5.54 -14.81
CA TYR A 162 -7.10 -4.54 -15.83
C TYR A 162 -6.27 -5.10 -16.99
N LEU A 163 -5.34 -6.02 -16.72
CA LEU A 163 -4.58 -6.71 -17.77
C LEU A 163 -5.52 -7.51 -18.68
N ILE A 164 -6.49 -8.24 -18.11
CA ILE A 164 -7.51 -8.97 -18.88
C ILE A 164 -8.37 -7.98 -19.68
N LEU A 165 -8.86 -6.92 -19.05
CA LEU A 165 -9.70 -5.91 -19.68
C LEU A 165 -9.00 -5.13 -20.80
N ALA A 166 -7.67 -5.04 -20.78
CA ALA A 166 -6.89 -4.40 -21.84
C ALA A 166 -7.16 -5.07 -23.20
N PHE A 167 -7.21 -6.40 -23.25
CA PHE A 167 -7.43 -7.16 -24.49
C PHE A 167 -8.84 -6.98 -25.10
N PHE A 168 -9.77 -6.41 -24.34
CA PHE A 168 -11.12 -6.12 -24.81
C PHE A 168 -11.33 -4.65 -25.19
N GLN A 169 -10.28 -3.81 -25.11
CA GLN A 169 -10.41 -2.40 -25.45
C GLN A 169 -10.49 -2.19 -26.98
N PRO A 170 -11.43 -1.36 -27.45
CA PRO A 170 -11.67 -1.17 -28.88
C PRO A 170 -10.65 -0.24 -29.56
N THR A 171 -9.86 0.51 -28.78
CA THR A 171 -8.87 1.45 -29.30
C THR A 171 -7.51 1.23 -28.66
N PHE A 172 -6.47 1.55 -29.41
CA PHE A 172 -5.08 1.39 -28.97
C PHE A 172 -4.78 2.21 -27.71
N ASP A 173 -5.26 3.45 -27.63
CA ASP A 173 -5.03 4.30 -26.45
C ASP A 173 -5.68 3.73 -25.18
N LYS A 174 -6.89 3.18 -25.31
CA LYS A 174 -7.56 2.51 -24.19
C LYS A 174 -6.84 1.22 -23.83
N PHE A 175 -6.38 0.45 -24.81
CA PHE A 175 -5.56 -0.75 -24.58
C PHE A 175 -4.31 -0.39 -23.76
N LEU A 176 -3.54 0.64 -24.17
CA LEU A 176 -2.35 1.08 -23.44
C LEU A 176 -2.67 1.59 -22.03
N GLY A 177 -3.75 2.37 -21.88
CA GLY A 177 -4.18 2.87 -20.58
C GLY A 177 -4.53 1.73 -19.61
N TYR A 178 -5.33 0.75 -20.06
CA TYR A 178 -5.66 -0.42 -19.24
C TYR A 178 -4.43 -1.29 -18.98
N LEU A 179 -3.58 -1.51 -19.98
CA LEU A 179 -2.40 -2.36 -19.86
C LEU A 179 -1.39 -1.78 -18.87
N PHE A 180 -0.97 -0.52 -19.04
CA PHE A 180 0.14 0.04 -18.26
C PHE A 180 -0.33 0.68 -16.96
N LEU A 181 -1.31 1.59 -17.04
CA LEU A 181 -1.71 2.43 -15.92
C LEU A 181 -2.56 1.66 -14.90
N GLY A 182 -3.51 0.86 -15.39
CA GLY A 182 -4.34 0.00 -14.55
C GLY A 182 -3.72 -1.37 -14.28
N GLY A 183 -3.16 -2.02 -15.31
CA GLY A 183 -2.79 -3.43 -15.27
C GLY A 183 -1.42 -3.66 -14.64
N MET A 184 -0.36 -3.42 -15.42
CA MET A 184 1.01 -3.72 -15.06
C MET A 184 1.43 -3.04 -13.78
N THR A 185 1.04 -1.78 -13.58
CA THR A 185 1.51 -1.03 -12.41
C THR A 185 1.00 -1.64 -11.10
N PHE A 186 -0.32 -1.83 -10.98
CA PHE A 186 -0.91 -2.46 -9.80
C PHE A 186 -0.56 -3.94 -9.68
N PHE A 187 -0.49 -4.68 -10.80
CA PHE A 187 -0.20 -6.11 -10.76
C PHE A 187 1.22 -6.38 -10.24
N VAL A 188 2.22 -5.71 -10.82
CA VAL A 188 3.62 -5.86 -10.41
C VAL A 188 3.82 -5.38 -8.98
N GLU A 189 3.22 -4.25 -8.59
CA GLU A 189 3.26 -3.78 -7.21
C GLU A 189 2.68 -4.81 -6.24
N GLY A 190 1.50 -5.34 -6.57
CA GLY A 190 0.84 -6.37 -5.79
C GLY A 190 1.71 -7.61 -5.59
N LEU A 191 2.35 -8.10 -6.66
CA LEU A 191 3.27 -9.24 -6.58
C LEU A 191 4.48 -8.96 -5.69
N LEU A 192 5.06 -7.76 -5.76
CA LEU A 192 6.20 -7.37 -4.92
C LEU A 192 5.81 -7.26 -3.43
N PHE A 193 4.60 -6.78 -3.14
CA PHE A 193 4.05 -6.76 -1.79
C PHE A 193 3.84 -8.17 -1.25
N LEU A 194 3.20 -9.05 -2.03
CA LEU A 194 2.99 -10.46 -1.68
C LEU A 194 4.31 -11.18 -1.44
N ALA A 195 5.31 -10.98 -2.32
CA ALA A 195 6.65 -11.55 -2.17
C ALA A 195 7.34 -11.05 -0.88
N THR A 196 7.21 -9.75 -0.57
CA THR A 196 7.73 -9.19 0.69
C THR A 196 7.07 -9.84 1.90
N GLY A 197 5.74 -9.90 1.92
CA GLY A 197 4.97 -10.54 2.99
C GLY A 197 5.34 -12.01 3.17
N TRP A 198 5.45 -12.76 2.09
CA TRP A 198 5.85 -14.16 2.08
C TRP A 198 7.23 -14.39 2.70
N LEU A 199 8.24 -13.65 2.24
CA LEU A 199 9.62 -13.78 2.72
C LEU A 199 9.78 -13.38 4.20
N VAL A 200 9.02 -12.37 4.64
CA VAL A 200 8.99 -11.95 6.05
C VAL A 200 8.33 -13.03 6.92
N SER A 201 7.29 -13.72 6.42
CA SER A 201 6.60 -14.78 7.16
C SER A 201 7.49 -16.02 7.39
N ARG A 202 8.27 -16.44 6.40
CA ARG A 202 9.13 -17.65 6.48
C ARG A 202 10.21 -17.57 7.56
N LYS A 203 10.74 -16.38 7.84
CA LYS A 203 11.75 -16.19 8.91
C LYS A 203 11.21 -16.54 10.30
N ARG A 204 9.90 -16.32 10.53
CA ARG A 204 9.29 -16.58 11.83
C ARG A 204 9.08 -18.06 12.11
N VAL A 205 8.67 -18.81 11.08
CA VAL A 205 8.50 -20.27 11.20
C VAL A 205 9.83 -20.92 11.51
N PHE A 206 10.90 -20.50 10.81
CA PHE A 206 12.24 -21.00 11.03
C PHE A 206 12.77 -20.68 12.44
N ALA A 207 12.61 -19.44 12.91
CA ALA A 207 13.05 -19.05 14.25
C ALA A 207 12.34 -19.83 15.38
N ARG A 208 11.05 -20.16 15.23
CA ARG A 208 10.29 -20.93 16.24
C ARG A 208 10.69 -22.41 16.28
N HIS A 209 11.00 -23.02 15.12
CA HIS A 209 11.41 -24.42 15.08
C HIS A 209 12.76 -24.63 15.78
N PHE A 210 13.72 -23.71 15.59
CA PHE A 210 15.03 -23.81 16.25
C PHE A 210 14.96 -23.56 17.76
N SER A 211 14.06 -22.70 18.25
CA SER A 211 13.90 -22.47 19.69
C SER A 211 13.19 -23.58 20.45
N GLN A 212 12.64 -24.59 19.75
CA GLN A 212 11.99 -25.76 20.37
C GLN A 212 12.89 -27.00 20.41
N GLN A 213 14.07 -26.93 19.77
CA GLN A 213 15.05 -28.03 19.70
C GLN A 213 16.26 -27.83 20.64
N VAL A 214 16.29 -26.73 21.40
CA VAL A 214 17.29 -26.39 22.42
C VAL A 214 16.58 -26.23 23.75
#